data_AF-A0A327Y1G8-F1
#
_entry.id   AF-A0A327Y1G8-F1
#
_cell.length_a   1.000
_cell.length_b   1.000
_cell.length_c   1.000
_cell.angle_alpha   90.00
_cell.angle_beta   90.00
_cell.angle_gamma   90.00
#
_symmetry.space_group_name_H-M   'P 1'
#
loop_
_entity.id
_entity.type
_entity.pdbx_description
1 polymer ?
#
loop_
_entity_poly.entity_id
_entity_poly.type
_entity_poly.pdbx_seq_one_letter_code
_entity_poly.pdbx_strand_id
1 'polypeptide(L)'
;MIRLLKPLTSKDRVTAFVIDDSVFSRNRSKSVELLAKVFDHSTHQHLKGFQMLTLGWTDSFTFIPVDFALLSSLKKENRLQEINTNIDKRTSGYKRRQEALKSKPDVASALLDHTLEKGIVADYVPMFSWIPGLHKRL
;
A
#
# COMPACT_ATOMS: atom_id res chain seq x y z
N MET A 1 1.49 3.36 -19.58
CA MET A 1 1.23 4.71 -19.04
C MET A 1 2.52 5.49 -18.79
N ILE A 2 3.38 5.12 -17.83
CA ILE A 2 4.63 5.88 -17.54
C ILE A 2 5.57 6.03 -18.75
N ARG A 3 5.67 4.99 -19.60
CA ARG A 3 6.43 5.08 -20.87
C ARG A 3 5.95 6.20 -21.80
N LEU A 4 4.66 6.53 -21.79
CA LEU A 4 4.08 7.60 -22.61
C LEU A 4 4.42 9.01 -22.06
N LEU A 5 4.85 9.09 -20.80
CA LEU A 5 5.23 10.34 -20.16
C LEU A 5 6.73 10.63 -20.28
N LYS A 6 7.55 9.62 -20.59
CA LYS A 6 8.99 9.79 -20.81
C LYS A 6 9.34 10.87 -21.86
N PRO A 7 8.60 11.05 -22.97
CA PRO A 7 8.86 12.15 -23.90
C PRO A 7 8.42 13.53 -23.39
N LEU A 8 7.56 13.57 -22.35
CA LEU A 8 6.98 14.78 -21.77
C LEU A 8 7.72 15.23 -20.50
N THR A 9 8.79 14.54 -20.12
CA THR A 9 9.63 14.85 -18.96
C THR A 9 11.03 15.27 -19.42
N SER A 10 11.70 16.15 -18.67
CA SER A 10 13.09 16.54 -18.97
C SER A 10 14.05 15.50 -18.41
N LYS A 11 15.22 15.35 -19.04
CA LYS A 11 16.34 14.55 -18.49
C LYS A 11 16.85 15.08 -17.16
N ASP A 12 16.61 16.36 -16.86
CA ASP A 12 17.03 17.01 -15.62
C ASP A 12 16.05 16.76 -14.46
N ARG A 13 14.90 16.10 -14.71
CA ARG A 13 13.92 15.80 -13.68
C ARG A 13 14.29 14.51 -12.95
N VAL A 14 14.28 14.61 -11.64
CA VAL A 14 14.43 13.47 -10.74
C VAL A 14 13.10 12.73 -10.64
N THR A 15 13.15 11.42 -10.81
CA THR A 15 12.01 10.53 -10.64
C THR A 15 12.06 9.84 -9.28
N ALA A 16 10.90 9.62 -8.67
CA ALA A 16 10.81 9.01 -7.35
C ALA A 16 9.62 8.08 -7.22
N PHE A 17 9.80 7.03 -6.41
CA PHE A 17 8.73 6.24 -5.84
C PHE A 17 8.33 6.81 -4.48
N VAL A 18 7.07 7.18 -4.32
CA VAL A 18 6.54 7.70 -3.06
C VAL A 18 5.58 6.68 -2.48
N ILE A 19 5.82 6.28 -1.23
CA ILE A 19 4.89 5.44 -0.47
C ILE A 19 4.17 6.32 0.53
N ASP A 20 2.85 6.39 0.38
CA ASP A 20 1.95 7.05 1.33
C ASP A 20 1.20 6.01 2.17
N ASP A 21 0.90 6.40 3.41
CA ASP A 21 0.19 5.58 4.37
C ASP A 21 -1.04 6.34 4.91
N SER A 22 -2.21 5.93 4.44
CA SER A 22 -3.48 6.59 4.72
C SER A 22 -4.46 5.65 5.41
N VAL A 23 -5.42 6.17 6.19
CA VAL A 23 -6.50 5.34 6.75
C VAL A 23 -7.68 5.26 5.78
N PHE A 24 -8.05 4.04 5.39
CA PHE A 24 -9.26 3.80 4.59
C PHE A 24 -10.44 3.46 5.51
N SER A 25 -11.22 4.49 5.86
CA SER A 25 -12.34 4.37 6.79
C SER A 25 -13.53 3.59 6.22
N ARG A 26 -14.07 2.72 7.05
CA ARG A 26 -15.26 1.90 6.84
C ARG A 26 -16.14 1.91 8.10
N ASN A 27 -16.22 3.03 8.81
CA ASN A 27 -16.94 3.16 10.10
C ASN A 27 -18.39 2.65 10.09
N ARG A 28 -19.09 2.76 8.96
CA ARG A 28 -20.48 2.29 8.80
C ARG A 28 -20.61 0.81 8.42
N SER A 29 -19.49 0.12 8.18
CA SER A 29 -19.46 -1.31 7.83
C SER A 29 -19.44 -2.20 9.07
N LYS A 30 -20.05 -3.39 8.95
CA LYS A 30 -20.06 -4.41 10.00
C LYS A 30 -19.53 -5.76 9.53
N SER A 31 -19.78 -6.13 8.27
CA SER A 31 -19.52 -7.48 7.73
C SER A 31 -18.50 -7.50 6.59
N VAL A 32 -17.67 -6.46 6.47
CA VAL A 32 -16.61 -6.44 5.46
C VAL A 32 -15.51 -7.39 5.91
N GLU A 33 -15.11 -8.32 5.06
CA GLU A 33 -14.03 -9.27 5.36
C GLU A 33 -12.75 -8.53 5.76
N LEU A 34 -12.04 -9.05 6.76
CA LEU A 34 -10.82 -8.44 7.30
C LEU A 34 -11.00 -7.02 7.88
N LEU A 35 -12.22 -6.54 8.12
CA LEU A 35 -12.45 -5.25 8.77
C LEU A 35 -11.78 -5.22 10.15
N ALA A 36 -11.01 -4.16 10.43
CA ALA A 36 -10.30 -4.01 11.69
C ALA A 36 -10.51 -2.64 12.34
N LYS A 37 -10.22 -2.53 13.63
CA LYS A 37 -9.97 -1.26 14.30
C LYS A 37 -8.54 -0.81 13.96
N VAL A 38 -8.42 0.33 13.30
CA VAL A 38 -7.15 0.96 12.92
C VAL A 38 -7.03 2.31 13.63
N PHE A 39 -5.82 2.68 14.04
CA PHE A 39 -5.57 3.98 14.66
C PHE A 39 -5.23 5.00 13.59
N ASP A 40 -6.00 6.07 13.52
CA ASP A 40 -5.71 7.21 12.67
C ASP A 40 -4.85 8.22 13.43
N HIS A 41 -3.61 8.35 12.99
CA HIS A 41 -2.63 9.26 13.58
C HIS A 41 -2.96 10.74 13.30
N SER A 42 -3.75 11.05 12.27
CA SER A 42 -4.13 12.43 11.95
C SER A 42 -5.25 12.92 12.85
N THR A 43 -6.23 12.08 13.16
CA THR A 43 -7.37 12.43 14.03
C THR A 43 -7.22 11.95 15.47
N HIS A 44 -6.18 11.17 15.78
CA HIS A 44 -5.96 10.49 17.06
C HIS A 44 -7.13 9.61 17.50
N GLN A 45 -7.81 8.96 16.56
CA GLN A 45 -8.99 8.14 16.83
C GLN A 45 -8.86 6.73 16.26
N HIS A 46 -9.53 5.78 16.91
CA HIS A 46 -9.70 4.44 16.35
C HIS A 46 -10.91 4.42 15.41
N LEU A 47 -10.66 4.06 14.14
CA LEU A 47 -11.68 3.91 13.12
C LEU A 47 -11.82 2.44 12.73
N LYS A 48 -13.00 2.03 12.25
CA LYS A 48 -13.15 0.74 11.57
C LYS A 48 -12.70 0.92 10.14
N GLY A 49 -11.78 0.10 9.66
CA GLY A 49 -11.25 0.26 8.31
C GLY A 49 -9.99 -0.56 8.08
N PHE A 50 -9.15 -0.02 7.21
CA PHE A 50 -7.89 -0.60 6.77
C PHE A 50 -6.81 0.47 6.77
N GLN A 51 -5.57 0.05 6.93
CA GLN A 51 -4.42 0.89 6.60
C GLN A 51 -4.15 0.75 5.10
N MET A 52 -4.16 1.85 4.35
CA MET A 52 -3.96 1.86 2.91
C MET A 52 -2.56 2.33 2.59
N LEU A 53 -1.74 1.41 2.06
CA LEU A 53 -0.47 1.76 1.45
C LEU A 53 -0.70 2.07 -0.03
N THR A 54 -0.22 3.24 -0.46
CA THR A 54 -0.25 3.64 -1.87
C THR A 54 1.18 3.86 -2.34
N LEU A 55 1.58 3.16 -3.41
CA LEU A 55 2.82 3.41 -4.11
C LEU A 55 2.53 4.27 -5.34
N GLY A 56 3.16 5.42 -5.41
CA GLY A 56 3.11 6.31 -6.56
C GLY A 56 4.47 6.50 -7.21
N TRP A 57 4.48 6.76 -8.51
CA TRP A 57 5.63 7.26 -9.24
C TRP A 57 5.45 8.75 -9.52
N THR A 58 6.52 9.54 -9.41
CA THR A 58 6.51 10.97 -9.68
C THR A 58 7.77 11.43 -10.39
N ASP A 59 7.65 12.45 -11.24
CA ASP A 59 8.77 13.22 -11.84
C ASP A 59 8.89 14.63 -11.24
N SER A 60 8.39 14.81 -10.02
CA SER A 60 8.25 16.09 -9.29
C SER A 60 7.19 17.05 -9.85
N PHE A 61 6.54 16.72 -10.97
CA PHE A 61 5.43 17.51 -11.53
C PHE A 61 4.15 16.68 -11.69
N THR A 62 4.31 15.43 -12.13
CA THR A 62 3.23 14.47 -12.31
C THR A 62 3.28 13.44 -11.21
N PHE A 63 2.14 13.08 -10.62
CA PHE A 63 2.03 11.95 -9.70
C PHE A 63 1.10 10.88 -10.26
N ILE A 64 1.53 9.62 -10.19
CA ILE A 64 0.81 8.48 -10.77
C ILE A 64 0.77 7.35 -9.76
N PRO A 65 -0.41 6.93 -9.28
CA PRO A 65 -0.52 5.71 -8.48
C PRO A 65 -0.17 4.50 -9.36
N VAL A 66 0.75 3.66 -8.88
CA VAL A 66 1.23 2.48 -9.61
C VAL A 66 0.89 1.17 -8.93
N ASP A 67 0.77 1.15 -7.60
CA ASP A 67 0.28 0.00 -6.84
C ASP A 67 -0.32 0.43 -5.49
N PHE A 68 -1.08 -0.46 -4.85
CA PHE A 68 -1.64 -0.23 -3.53
C PHE A 68 -1.94 -1.55 -2.80
N ALA A 69 -2.04 -1.46 -1.48
CA ALA A 69 -2.52 -2.54 -0.64
C ALA A 69 -3.38 -2.01 0.51
N LEU A 70 -4.41 -2.78 0.88
CA LEU A 70 -5.22 -2.54 2.07
C LEU A 70 -4.82 -3.56 3.14
N LEU A 71 -4.28 -3.08 4.26
CA LEU A 71 -3.85 -3.88 5.38
C LEU A 71 -4.91 -3.87 6.48
N SER A 72 -5.19 -5.07 6.99
CA SER A 72 -5.94 -5.27 8.22
C SER A 72 -4.99 -5.27 9.42
N SER A 73 -5.57 -5.34 10.63
CA SER A 73 -4.74 -5.46 11.83
C SER A 73 -4.13 -6.85 11.93
N LEU A 74 -2.82 -6.91 12.19
CA LEU A 74 -2.13 -8.16 12.54
C LEU A 74 -2.62 -8.74 13.87
N LYS A 75 -3.01 -7.87 14.80
CA LYS A 75 -3.57 -8.27 16.10
C LYS A 75 -4.99 -8.78 15.91
N LYS A 76 -5.19 -10.05 16.24
CA LYS A 76 -6.49 -10.72 16.09
C LYS A 76 -7.61 -10.01 16.86
N GLU A 77 -7.33 -9.53 18.06
CA GLU A 77 -8.29 -8.78 18.90
C GLU A 77 -8.83 -7.49 18.24
N ASN A 78 -8.10 -6.92 17.28
CA ASN A 78 -8.50 -5.72 16.56
C ASN A 78 -9.24 -6.03 15.26
N ARG A 79 -9.22 -7.29 14.77
CA ARG A 79 -10.00 -7.70 13.59
C ARG A 79 -11.43 -8.01 14.00
N LEU A 80 -12.36 -7.29 13.40
CA LEU A 80 -13.81 -7.43 13.59
C LEU A 80 -14.39 -8.55 12.72
N GLN A 81 -13.75 -8.81 11.58
CA GLN A 81 -14.12 -9.87 10.64
C GLN A 81 -12.85 -10.60 10.19
N GLU A 82 -12.94 -11.91 10.04
CA GLU A 82 -11.82 -12.76 9.60
C GLU A 82 -11.96 -13.15 8.12
N ILE A 83 -10.95 -13.82 7.59
CA ILE A 83 -10.97 -14.36 6.23
C ILE A 83 -12.08 -15.41 6.11
N ASN A 84 -12.83 -15.39 5.00
CA ASN A 84 -13.75 -16.47 4.68
C ASN A 84 -12.97 -17.73 4.27
N THR A 85 -13.12 -18.80 5.05
CA THR A 85 -12.38 -20.06 4.88
C THR A 85 -12.75 -20.83 3.62
N ASN A 86 -13.89 -20.51 3.00
CA ASN A 86 -14.40 -21.20 1.81
C ASN A 86 -13.83 -20.62 0.49
N ILE A 87 -12.93 -19.63 0.57
CA ILE A 87 -12.33 -19.00 -0.61
C ILE A 87 -11.19 -19.87 -1.16
N ASP A 88 -11.19 -20.11 -2.47
CA ASP A 88 -10.11 -20.82 -3.17
C ASP A 88 -8.78 -20.07 -3.05
N LYS A 89 -7.78 -20.75 -2.49
CA LYS A 89 -6.44 -20.21 -2.19
C LYS A 89 -5.62 -19.84 -3.43
N ARG A 90 -5.96 -20.38 -4.60
CA ARG A 90 -5.27 -20.11 -5.85
C ARG A 90 -5.63 -18.75 -6.44
N THR A 91 -6.76 -18.20 -6.02
CA THR A 91 -7.30 -16.95 -6.56
C THR A 91 -6.47 -15.74 -6.13
N SER A 92 -6.42 -14.72 -7.00
CA SER A 92 -5.81 -13.42 -6.66
C SER A 92 -6.47 -12.79 -5.43
N GLY A 93 -7.79 -13.00 -5.25
CA GLY A 93 -8.53 -12.52 -4.09
C GLY A 93 -8.03 -13.11 -2.78
N TYR A 94 -7.66 -14.40 -2.74
CA TYR A 94 -7.05 -15.00 -1.56
C TYR A 94 -5.63 -14.47 -1.32
N LYS A 95 -4.82 -14.33 -2.36
CA LYS A 95 -3.47 -13.74 -2.26
C LYS A 95 -3.52 -12.32 -1.67
N ARG A 96 -4.49 -11.50 -2.08
CA ARG A 96 -4.73 -10.15 -1.51
C ARG A 96 -5.16 -10.19 -0.04
N ARG A 97 -5.93 -11.19 0.39
CA ARG A 97 -6.27 -11.38 1.81
C ARG A 97 -5.06 -11.76 2.66
N GLN A 98 -4.17 -12.59 2.10
CA GLN A 98 -2.90 -12.90 2.76
C GLN A 98 -1.99 -11.68 2.83
N GLU A 99 -1.91 -10.89 1.76
CA GLU A 99 -1.20 -9.60 1.74
C GLU A 99 -1.73 -8.63 2.80
N ALA A 100 -3.05 -8.53 2.97
CA ALA A 100 -3.69 -7.69 3.99
C ALA A 100 -3.32 -8.07 5.44
N LEU A 101 -2.78 -9.27 5.66
CA LEU A 101 -2.34 -9.77 6.97
C LEU A 101 -0.81 -9.80 7.11
N LYS A 102 -0.07 -9.13 6.22
CA LYS A 102 1.39 -8.96 6.34
C LYS A 102 1.73 -7.63 7.03
N SER A 103 2.97 -7.52 7.48
CA SER A 103 3.47 -6.28 8.07
C SER A 103 3.54 -5.17 7.01
N LYS A 104 3.35 -3.92 7.46
CA LYS A 104 3.43 -2.75 6.59
C LYS A 104 4.77 -2.67 5.82
N PRO A 105 5.94 -2.90 6.43
CA PRO A 105 7.22 -2.88 5.71
C PRO A 105 7.33 -4.00 4.67
N ASP A 106 6.87 -5.21 4.99
CA ASP A 106 6.90 -6.33 4.02
C ASP A 106 6.05 -6.02 2.79
N VAL A 107 4.87 -5.44 2.99
CA VAL A 107 3.99 -5.06 1.88
C VAL A 107 4.56 -3.88 1.10
N ALA A 108 5.10 -2.86 1.77
CA ALA A 108 5.80 -1.76 1.09
C ALA A 108 6.93 -2.26 0.19
N SER A 109 7.73 -3.23 0.67
CA SER A 109 8.77 -3.90 -0.10
C SER A 109 8.21 -4.64 -1.31
N ALA A 110 7.12 -5.37 -1.13
CA ALA A 110 6.47 -6.12 -2.21
C ALA A 110 5.86 -5.21 -3.29
N LEU A 111 5.27 -4.08 -2.90
CA LEU A 111 4.74 -3.09 -3.86
C LEU A 111 5.85 -2.53 -4.76
N LEU A 112 7.03 -2.27 -4.20
CA LEU A 112 8.21 -1.86 -4.97
C LEU A 112 8.65 -2.97 -5.93
N ASP A 113 8.77 -4.22 -5.45
CA ASP A 113 9.15 -5.36 -6.28
C ASP A 113 8.20 -5.56 -7.46
N HIS A 114 6.89 -5.57 -7.20
CA HIS A 114 5.87 -5.70 -8.25
C HIS A 114 5.95 -4.58 -9.30
N THR A 115 6.34 -3.38 -8.88
CA THR A 115 6.46 -2.21 -9.75
C THR A 115 7.72 -2.29 -10.61
N LEU A 116 8.84 -2.70 -10.02
CA LEU A 116 10.11 -2.95 -10.71
C LEU A 116 9.98 -4.10 -11.72
N GLU A 117 9.31 -5.19 -11.36
CA GLU A 117 9.01 -6.32 -12.26
C GLU A 117 8.20 -5.89 -13.50
N LYS A 118 7.35 -4.86 -13.36
CA LYS A 118 6.62 -4.25 -14.49
C LYS A 118 7.46 -3.28 -15.32
N GLY A 119 8.74 -3.12 -15.00
CA GLY A 119 9.68 -2.23 -15.70
C GLY A 119 9.43 -0.75 -15.43
N ILE A 120 8.75 -0.42 -14.34
CA ILE A 120 8.64 0.95 -13.85
C ILE A 120 9.82 1.17 -12.90
N VAL A 121 10.60 2.21 -13.15
CA VAL A 121 11.82 2.54 -12.39
C VAL A 121 11.79 4.01 -11.98
N ALA A 122 12.48 4.32 -10.90
CA ALA A 122 12.65 5.67 -10.39
C ALA A 122 14.06 5.82 -9.78
N ASP A 123 14.55 7.06 -9.69
CA ASP A 123 15.89 7.35 -9.18
C ASP A 123 15.97 7.22 -7.64
N TYR A 124 14.86 7.52 -6.94
CA TYR A 124 14.79 7.51 -5.48
C TYR A 124 13.51 6.86 -4.97
N VAL A 125 13.52 6.45 -3.69
CA VAL A 125 12.31 6.12 -2.92
C VAL A 125 12.27 6.98 -1.66
N PRO A 126 11.71 8.20 -1.72
CA PRO A 126 11.36 8.95 -0.52
C PRO A 126 10.30 8.19 0.27
N MET A 127 10.56 7.98 1.55
CA MET A 127 9.69 7.18 2.40
C MET A 127 9.19 8.01 3.58
N PHE A 128 7.91 7.86 3.91
CA PHE A 128 7.33 8.52 5.07
C PHE A 128 7.90 7.94 6.37
N SER A 129 8.12 8.81 7.37
CA SER A 129 8.66 8.45 8.68
C SER A 129 7.83 7.40 9.45
N TRP A 130 6.56 7.23 9.07
CA TRP A 130 5.62 6.29 9.66
C TRP A 130 5.71 4.85 9.11
N ILE A 131 6.67 4.59 8.20
CA ILE A 131 6.99 3.24 7.70
C ILE A 131 8.32 2.79 8.34
N PRO A 132 8.29 2.07 9.48
CA PRO A 132 9.51 1.66 10.17
C PRO A 132 10.22 0.50 9.44
N GLY A 133 11.55 0.55 9.34
CA GLY A 133 12.40 -0.63 9.11
C GLY A 133 12.49 -1.18 7.68
N LEU A 134 12.08 -0.43 6.65
CA LEU A 134 12.31 -0.87 5.26
C LEU A 134 13.76 -0.58 4.83
N HIS A 135 14.66 -1.56 5.00
CA HIS A 135 16.04 -1.47 4.55
C HIS A 135 16.22 -2.17 3.19
N LYS A 136 15.79 -1.50 2.12
CA LYS A 136 16.14 -1.91 0.75
C LYS A 136 16.99 -0.81 0.11
N ARG A 137 18.17 -1.18 -0.42
CA ARG A 137 18.88 -0.36 -1.40
C ARG A 137 18.28 -0.71 -2.76
N LEU A 138 17.83 0.31 -3.49
CA LEU A 138 17.37 0.18 -4.88
C LEU A 138 18.51 -0.25 -5.79
#